data_AF-A0A2V6J1A1-F1
#
_entry.id   AF-A0A2V6J1A1-F1
#
_cell.length_a   1.000
_cell.length_b   1.000
_cell.length_c   1.000
_cell.angle_alpha   90.00
_cell.angle_beta   90.00
_cell.angle_gamma   90.00
#
_symmetry.space_group_name_H-M   'P 1'
#
loop_
_entity.id
_entity.type
_entity.pdbx_description
1 polymer ?
#
loop_
_entity_poly.entity_id
_entity_poly.type
_entity_poly.pdbx_seq_one_letter_code
_entity_poly.pdbx_strand_id
1 'polypeptide(L)'
;MPTYIDIHEIPGGVTADDVAKAHAHDVKVEGKYGVHYHKYWVNEKAGKIFCLCEAPSAEAAMQVHREAHGMVAEKIIQVEADVADLFLGSSEANKAGAVVMPGSGADAHDPGIRTVLFTDIVESTSLTQKLGDEVAMELLHIHDAVVREALKALNGREVKHTGDGIMASFISAAAAVRCAAQIQRALAQRAREQNNHPIKVRIGGAAGEPVERNSDIFGSTVQLAARLCSHAQPEQIVVSSVVADLCIGKGLTFHSLGEVSLKGFDQPVHAHAVEWSV
;
A
#
# COMPACT_ATOMS: atom_id res chain seq x y z
N MET A 1 16.04 3.27 -9.33
CA MET A 1 17.42 3.35 -8.82
C MET A 1 17.32 3.59 -7.33
N PRO A 2 18.17 3.00 -6.46
CA PRO A 2 18.10 3.25 -5.02
C PRO A 2 18.30 4.73 -4.68
N THR A 3 17.62 5.20 -3.62
CA THR A 3 17.71 6.57 -3.11
C THR A 3 18.55 6.61 -1.84
N TYR A 4 19.40 7.62 -1.71
CA TYR A 4 20.30 7.82 -0.58
C TYR A 4 20.22 9.24 -0.05
N ILE A 5 20.38 9.37 1.27
CA ILE A 5 20.72 10.63 1.93
C ILE A 5 22.17 10.53 2.38
N ASP A 6 23.01 11.40 1.83
CA ASP A 6 24.33 11.67 2.39
C ASP A 6 24.26 12.75 3.47
N ILE A 7 25.14 12.64 4.46
CA ILE A 7 25.21 13.53 5.62
C ILE A 7 26.65 13.97 5.81
N HIS A 8 26.87 15.28 5.88
CA HIS A 8 28.16 15.87 6.20
C HIS A 8 28.05 16.71 7.48
N GLU A 9 29.09 16.66 8.30
CA GLU A 9 29.27 17.53 9.46
C GLU A 9 30.55 18.34 9.27
N ILE A 10 30.42 19.67 9.28
CA ILE A 10 31.52 20.63 9.14
C ILE A 10 31.72 21.33 10.49
N PRO A 11 32.74 20.95 11.28
CA PRO A 11 33.03 21.59 12.55
C PRO A 11 33.31 23.09 12.36
N GLY A 12 32.63 23.92 13.13
CA GLY A 12 32.75 25.39 13.03
C GLY A 12 31.67 26.06 12.17
N GLY A 13 30.75 25.29 11.60
CA GLY A 13 29.63 25.80 10.80
C GLY A 13 29.96 25.87 9.31
N VAL A 14 28.93 26.09 8.51
CA VAL A 14 29.02 26.22 7.04
C VAL A 14 27.99 27.23 6.56
N THR A 15 28.26 27.95 5.47
CA THR A 15 27.28 28.86 4.88
C THR A 15 26.45 28.15 3.81
N ALA A 16 25.20 28.58 3.62
CA ALA A 16 24.34 28.05 2.58
C ALA A 16 24.93 28.25 1.16
N ASP A 17 25.63 29.36 0.95
CA ASP A 17 26.29 29.68 -0.32
C ASP A 17 27.45 28.71 -0.62
N ASP A 18 28.21 28.31 0.39
CA ASP A 18 29.31 27.37 0.20
C ASP A 18 28.79 25.96 -0.10
N VAL A 19 27.70 25.55 0.58
CA VAL A 19 27.01 24.30 0.28
C VAL A 19 26.42 24.31 -1.14
N ALA A 20 25.79 25.41 -1.56
CA ALA A 20 25.25 25.55 -2.90
C ALA A 20 26.32 25.42 -3.99
N LYS A 21 27.51 25.99 -3.78
CA LYS A 21 28.65 25.84 -4.69
C LYS A 21 29.15 24.40 -4.74
N ALA A 22 29.33 23.76 -3.58
CA ALA A 22 29.76 22.36 -3.50
C ALA A 22 28.77 21.44 -4.24
N HIS A 23 27.48 21.61 -4.00
CA HIS A 23 26.43 20.87 -4.69
C HIS A 23 26.46 21.09 -6.21
N ALA A 24 26.68 22.33 -6.66
CA ALA A 24 26.84 22.62 -8.09
C ALA A 24 28.09 21.97 -8.72
N HIS A 25 29.11 21.61 -7.92
CA HIS A 25 30.23 20.79 -8.38
C HIS A 25 29.85 19.31 -8.46
N ASP A 26 29.09 18.79 -7.49
CA ASP A 26 28.58 17.41 -7.52
C ASP A 26 27.74 17.15 -8.77
N VAL A 27 26.79 18.04 -9.08
CA VAL A 27 25.91 17.94 -10.26
C VAL A 27 26.68 17.94 -11.58
N LYS A 28 27.88 18.53 -11.64
CA LYS A 28 28.73 18.49 -12.85
C LYS A 28 29.41 17.13 -13.05
N VAL A 29 29.56 16.36 -12.00
CA VAL A 29 30.30 15.08 -11.98
C VAL A 29 29.35 13.88 -11.92
N GLU A 30 28.14 14.05 -11.39
CA GLU A 30 27.16 12.99 -11.09
C GLU A 30 26.95 11.98 -12.23
N GLY A 31 26.89 12.46 -13.48
CA GLY A 31 26.65 11.63 -14.66
C GLY A 31 27.74 10.59 -14.94
N LYS A 32 28.98 10.79 -14.46
CA LYS A 32 30.07 9.82 -14.61
C LYS A 32 29.86 8.54 -13.79
N TYR A 33 29.09 8.65 -12.71
CA TYR A 33 28.87 7.58 -11.74
C TYR A 33 27.43 7.07 -11.73
N GLY A 34 26.60 7.55 -12.67
CA GLY A 34 25.17 7.22 -12.73
C GLY A 34 24.38 7.76 -11.54
N VAL A 35 24.89 8.81 -10.89
CA VAL A 35 24.26 9.45 -9.74
C VAL A 35 23.41 10.61 -10.24
N HIS A 36 22.32 10.89 -9.55
CA HIS A 36 21.49 12.06 -9.79
C HIS A 36 21.13 12.73 -8.47
N TYR A 37 21.60 13.96 -8.25
CA TYR A 37 21.28 14.73 -7.05
C TYR A 37 19.98 15.51 -7.24
N HIS A 38 19.09 15.42 -6.25
CA HIS A 38 17.77 16.06 -6.30
C HIS A 38 17.74 17.37 -5.53
N LYS A 39 18.19 17.36 -4.27
CA LYS A 39 18.01 18.47 -3.34
C LYS A 39 18.99 18.37 -2.18
N TYR A 40 19.31 19.52 -1.59
CA TYR A 40 20.17 19.61 -0.42
C TYR A 40 19.57 20.52 0.66
N TRP A 41 20.01 20.31 1.90
CA TRP A 41 19.65 21.09 3.07
C TRP A 41 20.89 21.40 3.89
N VAL A 42 20.87 22.54 4.56
CA VAL A 42 21.96 23.01 5.41
C VAL A 42 21.41 23.55 6.72
N ASN A 43 22.03 23.14 7.82
CA ASN A 43 21.93 23.81 9.10
C ASN A 43 23.25 24.52 9.37
N GLU A 44 23.31 25.81 9.01
CA GLU A 44 24.54 26.60 9.04
C GLU A 44 25.16 26.65 10.44
N LYS A 45 24.32 26.79 11.48
CA LYS A 45 24.75 26.86 12.89
C LYS A 45 25.31 25.53 13.40
N ALA A 46 24.72 24.41 12.98
CA ALA A 46 25.16 23.09 13.38
C ALA A 46 26.24 22.51 12.45
N GLY A 47 26.54 23.18 11.33
CA GLY A 47 27.46 22.67 10.31
C GLY A 47 26.96 21.39 9.63
N LYS A 48 25.66 21.11 9.64
CA LYS A 48 25.10 19.86 9.07
C LYS A 48 24.59 20.08 7.65
N ILE A 49 24.95 19.18 6.75
CA ILE A 49 24.52 19.18 5.35
C ILE A 49 23.90 17.83 5.04
N PHE A 50 22.81 17.85 4.28
CA PHE A 50 22.13 16.65 3.80
C PHE A 50 21.92 16.80 2.30
N CYS A 51 22.34 15.83 1.48
CA CYS A 51 21.96 15.78 0.07
C CYS A 51 21.20 14.49 -0.24
N LEU A 52 20.12 14.64 -1.00
CA LEU A 52 19.34 13.53 -1.53
C LEU A 52 19.80 13.22 -2.95
N CYS A 53 20.13 11.97 -3.22
CA CYS A 53 20.45 11.49 -4.56
C CYS A 53 19.88 10.10 -4.85
N GLU A 54 19.65 9.82 -6.13
CA GLU A 54 19.57 8.45 -6.64
C GLU A 54 20.96 7.99 -7.10
N ALA A 55 21.34 6.77 -6.73
CA ALA A 55 22.64 6.22 -7.12
C ALA A 55 22.59 4.69 -7.30
N PRO A 56 23.48 4.09 -8.12
CA PRO A 56 23.59 2.64 -8.24
C PRO A 56 24.04 1.96 -6.94
N SER A 57 24.84 2.66 -6.13
CA SER A 57 25.26 2.25 -4.79
C SER A 57 25.68 3.47 -3.95
N ALA A 58 25.81 3.26 -2.63
CA ALA A 58 26.34 4.26 -1.72
C ALA A 58 27.76 4.72 -2.11
N GLU A 59 28.61 3.78 -2.55
CA GLU A 59 29.97 4.09 -3.01
C GLU A 59 29.97 4.98 -4.25
N ALA A 60 29.02 4.80 -5.17
CA ALA A 60 28.89 5.65 -6.34
C ALA A 60 28.58 7.11 -5.96
N ALA A 61 27.67 7.32 -5.01
CA ALA A 61 27.38 8.66 -4.46
C ALA A 61 28.61 9.28 -3.77
N MET A 62 29.34 8.51 -2.95
CA MET A 62 30.58 8.99 -2.31
C MET A 62 31.67 9.38 -3.31
N GLN A 63 31.75 8.68 -4.44
CA GLN A 63 32.76 8.92 -5.46
C GLN A 63 32.53 10.25 -6.19
N VAL A 64 31.27 10.69 -6.35
CA VAL A 64 30.95 12.02 -6.90
C VAL A 64 31.59 13.12 -6.04
N HIS A 65 31.31 13.11 -4.73
CA HIS A 65 31.87 14.11 -3.81
C HIS A 65 33.41 14.10 -3.78
N ARG A 66 34.02 12.91 -3.81
CA ARG A 66 35.48 12.76 -3.83
C ARG A 66 36.11 13.44 -5.03
N GLU A 67 35.51 13.31 -6.20
CA GLU A 67 35.99 13.95 -7.43
C GLU A 67 35.59 15.43 -7.52
N ALA A 68 34.39 15.79 -7.07
CA ALA A 68 33.85 17.14 -7.19
C ALA A 68 34.60 18.16 -6.30
N HIS A 69 34.81 17.83 -5.03
CA HIS A 69 35.42 18.75 -4.07
C HIS A 69 36.23 18.05 -2.95
N GLY A 70 36.33 16.72 -2.97
CA GLY A 70 37.16 15.96 -2.03
C GLY A 70 36.59 15.79 -0.62
N MET A 71 35.44 16.40 -0.31
CA MET A 71 34.77 16.25 0.98
C MET A 71 33.77 15.11 0.89
N VAL A 72 34.09 13.94 1.43
CA VAL A 72 33.17 12.79 1.40
C VAL A 72 32.18 12.85 2.57
N ALA A 73 30.99 12.30 2.34
CA ALA A 73 29.97 12.18 3.36
C ALA A 73 30.48 11.37 4.56
N GLU A 74 30.15 11.82 5.76
CA GLU A 74 30.45 11.11 7.01
C GLU A 74 29.53 9.90 7.17
N LYS A 75 28.30 10.02 6.67
CA LYS A 75 27.32 8.95 6.67
C LYS A 75 26.50 8.99 5.39
N ILE A 76 26.21 7.81 4.85
CA ILE A 76 25.25 7.64 3.75
C ILE A 76 24.22 6.60 4.16
N ILE A 77 22.96 6.92 3.99
CA ILE A 77 21.82 6.11 4.42
C ILE A 77 20.94 5.87 3.20
N GLN A 78 20.67 4.61 2.89
CA GLN A 78 19.64 4.28 1.90
C GLN A 78 18.27 4.60 2.49
N VAL A 79 17.44 5.31 1.73
CA VAL A 79 16.08 5.68 2.13
C VAL A 79 15.09 5.13 1.11
N GLU A 80 13.89 4.84 1.59
CA GLU A 80 12.76 4.55 0.71
C GLU A 80 12.37 5.85 -0.03
N ALA A 81 12.23 5.77 -1.35
CA ALA A 81 12.05 6.94 -2.21
C ALA A 81 10.76 7.71 -1.88
N ASP A 82 9.69 6.99 -1.55
CA ASP A 82 8.39 7.54 -1.16
C ASP A 82 8.43 8.25 0.20
N VAL A 83 9.21 7.73 1.15
CA VAL A 83 9.44 8.36 2.46
C VAL A 83 10.28 9.63 2.29
N ALA A 84 11.29 9.60 1.42
CA ALA A 84 12.11 10.78 1.15
C ALA A 84 11.23 11.94 0.65
N ASP A 85 10.41 11.74 -0.38
CA ASP A 85 9.56 12.83 -0.91
C ASP A 85 8.61 13.47 0.13
N LEU A 86 8.11 12.68 1.08
CA LEU A 86 7.22 13.15 2.15
C LEU A 86 7.93 14.12 3.13
N PHE A 87 9.19 13.84 3.48
CA PHE A 87 9.96 14.69 4.39
C PHE A 87 10.60 15.90 3.70
N LEU A 88 10.83 15.81 2.38
CA LEU A 88 11.65 16.76 1.64
C LEU A 88 10.85 17.93 1.06
N GLY A 89 9.55 18.00 1.39
CA GLY A 89 8.65 19.08 0.98
C GLY A 89 8.43 19.10 -0.53
N SER A 90 8.60 17.95 -1.20
CA SER A 90 8.26 17.73 -2.61
C SER A 90 6.75 17.80 -2.85
N SER A 91 5.96 17.78 -1.78
CA SER A 91 4.52 17.97 -1.84
C SER A 91 4.19 19.44 -2.06
N GLU A 92 3.77 19.78 -3.26
CA GLU A 92 3.07 21.05 -3.48
C GLU A 92 1.88 21.11 -2.51
N ALA A 93 1.82 22.17 -1.71
CA ALA A 93 0.65 22.48 -0.92
C ALA A 93 -0.37 23.14 -1.85
N ASN A 94 -1.60 22.64 -1.90
CA ASN A 94 -2.65 23.32 -2.64
C ASN A 94 -3.01 24.66 -1.96
N LYS A 95 -3.90 25.44 -2.58
CA LYS A 95 -4.35 26.74 -2.03
C LYS A 95 -4.99 26.66 -0.62
N ALA A 96 -5.34 25.46 -0.15
CA ALA A 96 -5.87 25.20 1.19
C ALA A 96 -4.79 24.68 2.19
N GLY A 97 -3.53 24.58 1.77
CA GLY A 97 -2.41 24.16 2.62
C GLY A 97 -2.27 22.64 2.80
N ALA A 98 -2.98 21.83 2.01
CA ALA A 98 -2.90 20.37 2.10
C ALA A 98 -1.78 19.80 1.21
N VAL A 99 -1.06 18.82 1.75
CA VAL A 99 0.06 18.09 1.13
C VAL A 99 -0.47 17.19 -0.01
N VAL A 100 0.04 17.37 -1.23
CA VAL A 100 -0.29 16.52 -2.39
C VAL A 100 0.79 15.45 -2.61
N MET A 101 0.38 14.22 -2.93
CA MET A 101 1.29 13.11 -3.25
C MET A 101 1.76 13.17 -4.72
N PRO A 102 3.03 12.88 -5.03
CA PRO A 102 3.50 12.82 -6.41
C PRO A 102 2.82 11.67 -7.18
N GLY A 103 2.28 11.95 -8.37
CA GLY A 103 1.70 10.94 -9.26
C GLY A 103 0.17 10.76 -9.17
N SER A 104 -0.50 11.45 -8.25
CA SER A 104 -1.94 11.66 -8.32
C SER A 104 -2.20 13.04 -8.93
N GLY A 105 -3.13 13.14 -9.89
CA GLY A 105 -3.46 14.43 -10.52
C GLY A 105 -3.78 15.49 -9.46
N ALA A 106 -3.50 16.76 -9.77
CA ALA A 106 -3.46 17.93 -8.88
C ALA A 106 -4.68 18.19 -7.94
N ASP A 107 -5.70 17.33 -7.96
CA ASP A 107 -6.92 17.40 -7.15
C ASP A 107 -7.16 16.15 -6.26
N ALA A 108 -6.22 15.19 -6.24
CA ALA A 108 -6.38 13.95 -5.45
C ALA A 108 -5.97 14.16 -4.00
N HIS A 109 -6.91 14.66 -3.20
CA HIS A 109 -6.83 14.63 -1.74
C HIS A 109 -6.77 13.18 -1.24
N ASP A 110 -5.83 12.88 -0.34
CA ASP A 110 -5.95 11.66 0.48
C ASP A 110 -7.11 11.89 1.47
N PRO A 111 -8.25 11.19 1.33
CA PRO A 111 -9.40 11.43 2.16
C PRO A 111 -9.22 10.94 3.60
N GLY A 112 -8.11 10.27 3.94
CA GLY A 112 -7.90 9.56 5.21
C GLY A 112 -8.77 8.28 5.34
N ILE A 113 -9.84 8.19 4.54
CA ILE A 113 -10.71 7.03 4.45
C ILE A 113 -10.08 5.97 3.56
N ARG A 114 -10.18 4.71 4.00
CA ARG A 114 -9.86 3.51 3.23
C ARG A 114 -11.02 2.53 3.30
N THR A 115 -11.22 1.79 2.21
CA THR A 115 -12.02 0.57 2.21
C THR A 115 -11.07 -0.62 2.32
N VAL A 116 -11.20 -1.40 3.38
CA VAL A 116 -10.40 -2.58 3.67
C VAL A 116 -11.18 -3.81 3.26
N LEU A 117 -10.53 -4.72 2.52
CA LEU A 117 -11.05 -6.04 2.21
C LEU A 117 -10.20 -7.12 2.85
N PHE A 118 -10.84 -8.20 3.27
CA PHE A 118 -10.21 -9.47 3.61
C PHE A 118 -10.79 -10.55 2.71
N THR A 119 -9.92 -11.37 2.14
CA THR A 119 -10.28 -12.67 1.55
C THR A 119 -9.88 -13.78 2.49
N ASP A 120 -10.59 -14.91 2.44
CA ASP A 120 -10.28 -16.10 3.23
C ASP A 120 -10.79 -17.35 2.50
N ILE A 121 -9.91 -18.35 2.35
CA ILE A 121 -10.23 -19.65 1.74
C ILE A 121 -11.05 -20.47 2.73
N VAL A 122 -12.23 -20.89 2.27
CA VAL A 122 -13.15 -21.71 3.08
C VAL A 122 -12.54 -23.07 3.36
N GLU A 123 -12.55 -23.47 4.64
CA GLU A 123 -12.05 -24.77 5.10
C GLU A 123 -10.57 -25.04 4.74
N SER A 124 -9.74 -24.00 4.65
CA SER A 124 -8.30 -24.06 4.36
C SER A 124 -7.56 -25.16 5.13
N THR A 125 -7.72 -25.20 6.46
CA THR A 125 -7.10 -26.22 7.33
C THR A 125 -7.57 -27.65 7.02
N SER A 126 -8.85 -27.82 6.68
CA SER A 126 -9.40 -29.13 6.32
C SER A 126 -8.97 -29.58 4.93
N LEU A 127 -8.76 -28.64 3.99
CA LEU A 127 -8.15 -28.92 2.69
C LEU A 127 -6.73 -29.47 2.88
N THR A 128 -5.89 -28.83 3.70
CA THR A 128 -4.54 -29.30 4.00
C THR A 128 -4.54 -30.71 4.61
N GLN A 129 -5.41 -30.96 5.59
CA GLN A 129 -5.49 -32.29 6.22
C GLN A 129 -5.96 -33.40 5.28
N LYS A 130 -6.85 -33.10 4.32
CA LYS A 130 -7.43 -34.09 3.40
C LYS A 130 -6.59 -34.32 2.15
N LEU A 131 -5.99 -33.26 1.61
CA LEU A 131 -5.31 -33.26 0.31
C LEU A 131 -3.78 -33.24 0.43
N GLY A 132 -3.26 -32.97 1.63
CA GLY A 132 -1.83 -32.81 1.89
C GLY A 132 -1.32 -31.40 1.60
N ASP A 133 -0.12 -31.12 2.10
CA ASP A 133 0.48 -29.78 2.06
C ASP A 133 0.76 -29.30 0.64
N GLU A 134 1.20 -30.19 -0.26
CA GLU A 134 1.52 -29.83 -1.66
C GLU A 134 0.29 -29.30 -2.42
N VAL A 135 -0.84 -30.01 -2.33
CA VAL A 135 -2.08 -29.61 -3.00
C VAL A 135 -2.65 -28.35 -2.36
N ALA A 136 -2.62 -28.24 -1.03
CA ALA A 136 -3.07 -27.04 -0.34
C ALA A 136 -2.25 -25.80 -0.74
N MET A 137 -0.93 -25.96 -0.91
CA MET A 137 -0.06 -24.90 -1.41
C MET A 137 -0.39 -24.52 -2.84
N GLU A 138 -0.68 -25.47 -3.74
CA GLU A 138 -1.11 -25.15 -5.11
C GLU A 138 -2.42 -24.34 -5.12
N LEU A 139 -3.41 -24.72 -4.31
CA LEU A 139 -4.66 -23.99 -4.17
C LEU A 139 -4.45 -22.57 -3.62
N LEU A 140 -3.54 -22.40 -2.66
CA LEU A 140 -3.18 -21.07 -2.15
C LEU A 140 -2.53 -20.19 -3.22
N HIS A 141 -1.62 -20.74 -4.04
CA HIS A 141 -1.00 -20.00 -5.15
C HIS A 141 -2.03 -19.55 -6.18
N ILE A 142 -3.01 -20.41 -6.47
CA ILE A 142 -4.13 -20.10 -7.35
C ILE A 142 -4.97 -18.95 -6.78
N HIS A 143 -5.33 -19.03 -5.50
CA HIS A 143 -6.05 -17.97 -4.79
C HIS A 143 -5.29 -16.64 -4.91
N ASP A 144 -4.01 -16.64 -4.56
CA ASP A 144 -3.16 -15.46 -4.56
C ASP A 144 -3.04 -14.81 -5.93
N ALA A 145 -2.87 -15.62 -6.98
CA ALA A 145 -2.81 -15.14 -8.34
C ALA A 145 -4.09 -14.43 -8.75
N VAL A 146 -5.26 -15.03 -8.47
CA VAL A 146 -6.57 -14.44 -8.80
C VAL A 146 -6.81 -13.14 -8.04
N VAL A 147 -6.48 -13.12 -6.74
CA VAL A 147 -6.65 -11.90 -5.92
C VAL A 147 -5.73 -10.80 -6.40
N ARG A 148 -4.44 -11.07 -6.62
CA ARG A 148 -3.46 -10.06 -7.07
C ARG A 148 -3.80 -9.49 -8.45
N GLU A 149 -4.31 -10.32 -9.36
CA GLU A 149 -4.79 -9.85 -10.66
C GLU A 149 -5.96 -8.88 -10.53
N ALA A 150 -6.95 -9.21 -9.69
CA ALA A 150 -8.10 -8.33 -9.44
C ALA A 150 -7.70 -7.03 -8.73
N LEU A 151 -6.78 -7.09 -7.75
CA LEU A 151 -6.23 -5.91 -7.09
C LEU A 151 -5.56 -4.98 -8.09
N LYS A 152 -4.72 -5.52 -8.98
CA LYS A 152 -4.04 -4.74 -10.02
C LYS A 152 -5.03 -4.06 -10.97
N ALA A 153 -6.09 -4.78 -11.37
CA ALA A 153 -7.10 -4.26 -12.29
C ALA A 153 -7.94 -3.10 -11.72
N LEU A 154 -8.09 -3.03 -10.39
CA LEU A 154 -8.97 -2.08 -9.72
C LEU A 154 -8.24 -1.18 -8.71
N ASN A 155 -6.94 -0.99 -8.90
CA ASN A 155 -6.10 -0.09 -8.11
C ASN A 155 -6.18 -0.38 -6.60
N GLY A 156 -6.23 -1.66 -6.23
CA GLY A 156 -6.14 -2.13 -4.86
C GLY A 156 -4.70 -2.31 -4.42
N ARG A 157 -4.41 -2.01 -3.15
CA ARG A 157 -3.12 -2.29 -2.51
C ARG A 157 -3.23 -3.51 -1.62
N GLU A 158 -2.46 -4.56 -1.92
CA GLU A 158 -2.21 -5.65 -0.98
C GLU A 158 -1.46 -5.10 0.23
N VAL A 159 -2.04 -5.23 1.42
CA VAL A 159 -1.42 -4.80 2.68
C VAL A 159 -0.56 -5.93 3.23
N LYS A 160 -1.13 -7.13 3.33
CA LYS A 160 -0.43 -8.34 3.79
C LYS A 160 -1.22 -9.61 3.48
N HIS A 161 -0.50 -10.72 3.48
CA HIS A 161 -1.05 -12.06 3.41
C HIS A 161 -1.36 -12.59 4.82
N THR A 162 -2.52 -13.23 5.03
CA THR A 162 -2.97 -13.74 6.35
C THR A 162 -2.77 -15.24 6.54
N GLY A 163 -2.27 -15.94 5.52
CA GLY A 163 -1.98 -17.38 5.54
C GLY A 163 -2.89 -18.16 4.59
N ASP A 164 -4.20 -17.95 4.70
CA ASP A 164 -5.25 -18.51 3.85
C ASP A 164 -6.06 -17.43 3.14
N GLY A 165 -5.52 -16.22 3.08
CA GLY A 165 -6.24 -15.04 2.65
C GLY A 165 -5.34 -13.82 2.47
N ILE A 166 -5.91 -12.75 1.94
CA ILE A 166 -5.23 -11.49 1.69
C ILE A 166 -6.02 -10.35 2.32
N MET A 167 -5.29 -9.46 2.98
CA MET A 167 -5.78 -8.16 3.40
C MET A 167 -5.39 -7.11 2.36
N ALA A 168 -6.38 -6.39 1.85
CA ALA A 168 -6.20 -5.35 0.85
C ALA A 168 -6.88 -4.04 1.24
N SER A 169 -6.43 -2.94 0.65
CA SER A 169 -6.94 -1.60 0.90
C SER A 169 -7.18 -0.82 -0.40
N PHE A 170 -8.22 0.01 -0.39
CA PHE A 170 -8.65 0.82 -1.53
C PHE A 170 -9.03 2.22 -1.06
N ILE A 171 -8.82 3.22 -1.91
CA ILE A 171 -9.40 4.55 -1.72
C ILE A 171 -10.89 4.53 -2.09
N SER A 172 -11.26 3.81 -3.17
CA SER A 172 -12.64 3.72 -3.65
C SER A 172 -13.37 2.49 -3.14
N ALA A 173 -14.47 2.70 -2.40
CA ALA A 173 -15.37 1.63 -1.96
C ALA A 173 -15.94 0.84 -3.14
N ALA A 174 -16.32 1.52 -4.22
CA ALA A 174 -16.84 0.87 -5.42
C ALA A 174 -15.79 0.00 -6.12
N ALA A 175 -14.52 0.44 -6.15
CA ALA A 175 -13.43 -0.37 -6.69
C ALA A 175 -13.18 -1.62 -5.83
N ALA A 176 -13.21 -1.49 -4.50
CA ALA A 176 -13.10 -2.62 -3.59
C ALA A 176 -14.22 -3.65 -3.83
N VAL A 177 -15.47 -3.22 -3.90
CA VAL A 177 -16.62 -4.12 -4.13
C VAL A 177 -16.52 -4.80 -5.51
N ARG A 178 -16.12 -4.06 -6.55
CA ARG A 178 -15.88 -4.64 -7.88
C ARG A 178 -14.74 -5.66 -7.87
N CYS A 179 -13.69 -5.43 -7.08
CA CYS A 179 -12.58 -6.37 -6.91
C CYS A 179 -13.05 -7.66 -6.26
N ALA A 180 -13.81 -7.55 -5.17
CA ALA A 180 -14.40 -8.70 -4.51
C ALA A 180 -15.29 -9.51 -5.48
N ALA A 181 -16.13 -8.84 -6.27
CA ALA A 181 -16.98 -9.50 -7.26
C ALA A 181 -16.15 -10.16 -8.39
N GLN A 182 -15.07 -9.52 -8.85
CA GLN A 182 -14.19 -10.08 -9.87
C GLN A 182 -13.46 -11.33 -9.36
N ILE A 183 -13.00 -11.34 -8.11
CA ILE A 183 -12.39 -12.52 -7.48
C ILE A 183 -13.37 -13.69 -7.48
N GLN A 184 -14.60 -13.48 -7.02
CA GLN A 184 -15.62 -14.53 -6.99
C GLN A 184 -15.94 -15.06 -8.39
N ARG A 185 -16.08 -14.18 -9.39
CA ARG A 185 -16.33 -14.58 -10.79
C ARG A 185 -15.18 -15.37 -11.39
N ALA A 186 -13.94 -14.95 -11.17
CA ALA A 186 -12.76 -15.64 -11.67
C ALA A 186 -12.62 -17.05 -11.07
N LEU A 187 -12.85 -17.19 -9.76
CA LEU A 187 -12.84 -18.49 -9.09
C LEU A 187 -13.99 -19.38 -9.58
N ALA A 188 -15.20 -18.83 -9.73
CA ALA A 188 -16.36 -19.56 -10.26
C ALA A 188 -16.15 -20.03 -11.71
N GLN A 189 -15.53 -19.21 -12.57
CA GLN A 189 -15.17 -19.59 -13.93
C GLN A 189 -14.16 -20.73 -13.92
N ARG A 190 -13.06 -20.61 -13.15
CA ARG A 190 -12.06 -21.66 -13.04
C ARG A 190 -12.65 -22.98 -12.52
N ALA A 191 -13.56 -22.92 -11.54
CA ALA A 191 -14.24 -24.10 -11.02
C ALA A 191 -15.11 -24.81 -12.08
N ARG A 192 -15.63 -24.09 -13.09
CA ARG A 192 -16.36 -24.67 -14.23
C ARG A 192 -15.44 -25.29 -15.26
N GLU A 193 -14.28 -24.67 -15.51
CA GLU A 193 -13.31 -25.11 -16.52
C GLU A 193 -12.42 -26.26 -16.03
N GLN A 194 -12.05 -26.23 -14.76
CA GLN A 194 -11.10 -27.15 -14.13
C GLN A 194 -11.87 -27.96 -13.08
N ASN A 195 -12.24 -29.19 -13.44
CA ASN A 195 -13.07 -30.09 -12.63
C ASN A 195 -12.34 -30.65 -11.39
N ASN A 196 -11.25 -30.01 -10.95
CA ASN A 196 -10.37 -30.49 -9.90
C ASN A 196 -10.28 -29.45 -8.77
N HIS A 197 -10.79 -29.81 -7.59
CA HIS A 197 -10.72 -29.06 -6.32
C HIS A 197 -11.15 -27.58 -6.42
N PRO A 198 -12.46 -27.29 -6.54
CA PRO A 198 -12.96 -25.91 -6.58
C PRO A 198 -12.64 -25.19 -5.27
N ILE A 199 -11.98 -24.03 -5.37
CA ILE A 199 -11.66 -23.17 -4.24
C ILE A 199 -12.85 -22.25 -4.00
N LYS A 200 -13.35 -22.24 -2.76
CA LYS A 200 -14.38 -21.31 -2.32
C LYS A 200 -13.74 -20.28 -1.40
N VAL A 201 -14.05 -19.01 -1.64
CA VAL A 201 -13.53 -17.90 -0.86
C VAL A 201 -14.70 -17.13 -0.26
N ARG A 202 -14.54 -16.67 0.97
CA ARG A 202 -15.40 -15.67 1.58
C ARG A 202 -14.68 -14.33 1.62
N ILE A 203 -15.42 -13.23 1.45
CA ILE A 203 -14.84 -11.89 1.38
C ILE A 203 -15.59 -10.96 2.33
N GLY A 204 -14.86 -10.20 3.13
CA GLY A 204 -15.40 -9.19 4.02
C GLY A 204 -14.84 -7.80 3.73
N GLY A 205 -15.65 -6.76 3.84
CA GLY A 205 -15.22 -5.39 3.59
C GLY A 205 -15.79 -4.35 4.56
N ALA A 206 -14.97 -3.36 4.94
CA ALA A 206 -15.43 -2.20 5.70
C ALA A 206 -14.69 -0.93 5.27
N ALA A 207 -15.36 0.21 5.39
CA ALA A 207 -14.76 1.52 5.13
C ALA A 207 -14.70 2.36 6.41
N GLY A 208 -13.68 3.21 6.52
CA GLY A 208 -13.46 4.13 7.63
C GLY A 208 -12.04 4.70 7.58
N GLU A 209 -11.56 5.21 8.71
CA GLU A 209 -10.25 5.88 8.83
C GLU A 209 -9.26 4.99 9.62
N PRO A 210 -8.59 4.02 8.98
CA PRO A 210 -7.60 3.21 9.66
C PRO A 210 -6.31 4.01 9.93
N VAL A 211 -5.55 3.58 10.93
CA VAL A 211 -4.22 4.13 11.23
C VAL A 211 -3.18 3.39 10.41
N GLU A 212 -2.43 4.12 9.59
CA GLU A 212 -1.32 3.58 8.79
C GLU A 212 0.01 3.66 9.55
N ARG A 213 0.76 2.56 9.57
CA ARG A 213 2.09 2.47 10.18
C ARG A 213 2.92 1.40 9.49
N ASN A 214 4.11 1.77 9.01
CA ASN A 214 5.06 0.85 8.34
C ASN A 214 4.42 0.06 7.19
N SER A 215 3.66 0.75 6.32
CA SER A 215 2.91 0.15 5.20
C SER A 215 1.82 -0.87 5.59
N ASP A 216 1.53 -0.99 6.89
CA ASP A 216 0.42 -1.77 7.43
C ASP A 216 -0.69 -0.83 7.92
N ILE A 217 -1.91 -1.33 8.04
CA ILE A 217 -3.06 -0.56 8.51
C ILE A 217 -3.76 -1.25 9.68
N PHE A 218 -4.18 -0.45 10.66
CA PHE A 218 -4.76 -0.90 11.91
C PHE A 218 -6.01 -0.10 12.28
N GLY A 219 -6.72 -0.59 13.31
CA GLY A 219 -7.85 0.12 13.90
C GLY A 219 -9.18 -0.63 13.76
N SER A 220 -10.26 0.04 14.17
CA SER A 220 -11.61 -0.54 14.21
C SER A 220 -12.12 -0.94 12.84
N THR A 221 -11.81 -0.18 11.78
CA THR A 221 -12.19 -0.50 10.39
C THR A 221 -11.60 -1.83 9.94
N VAL A 222 -10.32 -2.08 10.24
CA VAL A 222 -9.64 -3.34 9.90
C VAL A 222 -10.26 -4.51 10.66
N GLN A 223 -10.53 -4.32 11.96
CA GLN A 223 -11.18 -5.33 12.79
C GLN A 223 -12.59 -5.66 12.28
N LEU A 224 -13.37 -4.64 11.89
CA LEU A 224 -14.70 -4.83 11.34
C LEU A 224 -14.66 -5.60 10.01
N ALA A 225 -13.80 -5.21 9.07
CA ALA A 225 -13.65 -5.91 7.79
C ALA A 225 -13.29 -7.39 7.99
N ALA A 226 -12.34 -7.68 8.88
CA ALA A 226 -11.95 -9.05 9.21
C ALA A 226 -13.12 -9.85 9.82
N ARG A 227 -13.92 -9.25 10.71
CA ARG A 227 -15.08 -9.92 11.31
C ARG A 227 -16.23 -10.15 10.33
N LEU A 228 -16.46 -9.22 9.41
CA LEU A 228 -17.42 -9.41 8.32
C LEU A 228 -16.96 -10.54 7.39
N CYS A 229 -15.66 -10.65 7.12
CA CYS A 229 -15.10 -11.77 6.34
C CYS A 229 -15.35 -13.10 7.06
N SER A 230 -15.04 -13.19 8.35
CA SER A 230 -15.30 -14.40 9.15
C SER A 230 -16.79 -14.76 9.25
N HIS A 231 -17.69 -13.77 9.16
CA HIS A 231 -19.14 -13.98 9.19
C HIS A 231 -19.71 -14.42 7.83
N ALA A 232 -19.05 -14.06 6.73
CA ALA A 232 -19.48 -14.39 5.39
C ALA A 232 -19.53 -15.92 5.15
N GLN A 233 -20.57 -16.36 4.47
CA GLN A 233 -20.72 -17.72 3.97
C GLN A 233 -19.75 -17.99 2.80
N PRO A 234 -19.51 -19.25 2.43
CA PRO A 234 -18.73 -19.58 1.24
C PRO A 234 -19.27 -18.87 0.00
N GLU A 235 -18.38 -18.29 -0.81
CA GLU A 235 -18.71 -17.57 -2.03
C GLU A 235 -19.54 -16.28 -1.79
N GLN A 236 -19.64 -15.83 -0.53
CA GLN A 236 -20.33 -14.61 -0.15
C GLN A 236 -19.34 -13.44 0.00
N ILE A 237 -19.82 -12.25 -0.37
CA ILE A 237 -19.15 -10.98 -0.09
C ILE A 237 -20.04 -10.22 0.89
N VAL A 238 -19.52 -9.92 2.09
CA VAL A 238 -20.25 -9.18 3.13
C VAL A 238 -19.53 -7.88 3.42
N VAL A 239 -20.27 -6.77 3.40
CA VAL A 239 -19.71 -5.43 3.63
C VAL A 239 -20.47 -4.66 4.70
N SER A 240 -19.80 -3.68 5.33
CA SER A 240 -20.45 -2.76 6.26
C SER A 240 -21.42 -1.81 5.54
N SER A 241 -22.37 -1.24 6.28
CA SER A 241 -23.31 -0.25 5.72
C SER A 241 -22.61 0.95 5.07
N VAL A 242 -21.51 1.42 5.66
CA VAL A 242 -20.70 2.52 5.10
C VAL A 242 -20.21 2.20 3.69
N VAL A 243 -19.79 0.96 3.42
CA VAL A 243 -19.36 0.57 2.06
C VAL A 243 -20.53 0.61 1.08
N ALA A 244 -21.70 0.13 1.50
CA ALA A 244 -22.91 0.16 0.67
C ALA A 244 -23.35 1.61 0.37
N ASP A 245 -23.34 2.48 1.39
CA ASP A 245 -23.71 3.90 1.26
C ASP A 245 -22.75 4.65 0.33
N LEU A 246 -21.45 4.39 0.41
CA LEU A 246 -20.43 4.95 -0.49
C LEU A 246 -20.56 4.46 -1.94
N CYS A 247 -21.33 3.39 -2.18
CA CYS A 247 -21.56 2.81 -3.50
C CYS A 247 -22.89 3.24 -4.16
N ILE A 248 -23.66 4.15 -3.55
CA ILE A 248 -24.89 4.67 -4.14
C ILE A 248 -24.61 5.25 -5.54
N GLY A 249 -25.41 4.85 -6.52
CA GLY A 249 -25.28 5.31 -7.91
C GLY A 249 -24.11 4.69 -8.69
N LYS A 250 -23.41 3.69 -8.13
CA LYS A 250 -22.27 3.01 -8.79
C LYS A 250 -22.63 1.74 -9.55
N GLY A 251 -23.93 1.42 -9.67
CA GLY A 251 -24.42 0.24 -10.38
C GLY A 251 -24.03 -1.08 -9.71
N LEU A 252 -23.95 -1.09 -8.38
CA LEU A 252 -23.68 -2.26 -7.54
C LEU A 252 -24.94 -2.57 -6.72
N THR A 253 -25.30 -3.84 -6.62
CA THR A 253 -26.49 -4.28 -5.87
C THR A 253 -26.08 -4.86 -4.52
N PHE A 254 -26.81 -4.46 -3.48
CA PHE A 254 -26.59 -4.89 -2.10
C PHE A 254 -27.90 -5.41 -1.50
N HIS A 255 -27.83 -6.50 -0.77
CA HIS A 255 -28.94 -7.05 0.01
C HIS A 255 -28.66 -6.88 1.49
N SER A 256 -29.58 -6.25 2.22
CA SER A 256 -29.42 -6.09 3.67
C SER A 256 -29.45 -7.46 4.36
N LEU A 257 -28.48 -7.67 5.25
CA LEU A 257 -28.45 -8.82 6.18
C LEU A 257 -29.00 -8.43 7.56
N GLY A 258 -29.44 -7.19 7.74
CA GLY A 258 -29.84 -6.65 9.03
C GLY A 258 -28.66 -6.54 10.01
N GLU A 259 -28.98 -6.67 11.30
CA GLU A 259 -28.00 -6.69 12.39
C GLU A 259 -27.32 -8.04 12.51
N VAL A 260 -25.98 -8.04 12.47
CA VAL A 260 -25.16 -9.23 12.70
C VAL A 260 -24.28 -9.03 13.93
N SER A 261 -24.27 -10.04 14.81
CA SER A 261 -23.39 -10.06 15.99
C SER A 261 -22.01 -10.55 15.59
N LEU A 262 -21.00 -9.69 15.77
CA LEU A 262 -19.62 -9.96 15.40
C LEU A 262 -18.75 -10.16 16.64
N LYS A 263 -17.84 -11.14 16.60
CA LYS A 263 -16.92 -11.41 17.73
C LYS A 263 -16.08 -10.17 18.06
N GLY A 264 -16.19 -9.69 19.31
CA GLY A 264 -15.44 -8.53 19.81
C GLY A 264 -16.11 -7.18 19.56
N PHE A 265 -17.37 -7.17 19.09
CA PHE A 265 -18.20 -5.98 19.00
C PHE A 265 -19.32 -6.08 20.03
N ASP A 266 -19.48 -5.05 20.86
CA ASP A 266 -20.48 -5.02 21.94
C ASP A 266 -21.91 -4.79 21.42
N GLN A 267 -22.04 -4.16 20.25
CA GLN A 267 -23.30 -3.91 19.58
C GLN A 267 -23.35 -4.65 18.24
N PRO A 268 -24.54 -5.15 17.83
CA PRO A 268 -24.73 -5.68 16.48
C PRO A 268 -24.40 -4.64 15.41
N VAL A 269 -23.89 -5.08 14.27
CA VAL A 269 -23.51 -4.21 13.16
C VAL A 269 -24.42 -4.48 11.97
N HIS A 270 -24.89 -3.43 11.29
CA HIS A 270 -25.62 -3.60 10.04
C HIS A 270 -24.67 -3.99 8.89
N ALA A 271 -24.98 -5.11 8.25
CA ALA A 271 -24.19 -5.67 7.16
C ALA A 271 -25.03 -5.88 5.89
N HIS A 272 -24.33 -5.92 4.75
CA HIS A 272 -24.94 -6.12 3.44
C HIS A 272 -24.19 -7.21 2.67
N ALA A 273 -24.92 -8.10 2.02
CA ALA A 273 -24.36 -9.01 1.02
C ALA A 273 -24.30 -8.31 -0.34
N VAL A 274 -23.17 -8.43 -1.03
CA VAL A 274 -23.01 -7.89 -2.39
C VAL A 274 -23.45 -8.94 -3.40
N GLU A 275 -24.28 -8.53 -4.37
CA GLU A 275 -24.60 -9.35 -5.53
C GLU A 275 -23.44 -9.31 -6.54
N TRP A 276 -22.89 -10.47 -6.89
CA TRP A 276 -21.76 -10.59 -7.83
C TRP A 276 -22.03 -11.54 -8.99
N SER A 277 -23.30 -11.86 -9.24
CA SER A 277 -23.79 -12.86 -10.22
C SER A 277 -22.92 -13.00 -11.49
N VAL A 278 -22.79 -14.27 -11.91
CA VAL A 278 -22.01 -14.75 -13.06
C VAL A 278 -22.77 -14.56 -14.36
#